data_AF-S8D7N1-F1
#
_entry.id   AF-S8D7N1-F1
#
_cell.length_a   1.000
_cell.length_b   1.000
_cell.length_c   1.000
_cell.angle_alpha   90.00
_cell.angle_beta   90.00
_cell.angle_gamma   90.00
#
_symmetry.space_group_name_H-M   'P 1'
#
loop_
_entity.id
_entity.type
_entity.pdbx_description
1 polymer ?
#
loop_
_entity_poly.entity_id
_entity_poly.type
_entity_poly.pdbx_seq_one_letter_code
_entity_poly.pdbx_strand_id
1 'polypeptide(L)'
;STAGRRILVSLTVIGSAGPIRFVVDEDETVSAVIRTALKLYAREGRLPLLGTDINNFMLYCPVSGSEALNPWDKIGYAGVRNFMLFKKPRTEINSIVGEK
;
A
#
# COMPACT_ATOMS: atom_id res chain seq x y z
N SER A 1 -8.73 -2.59 -28.18
CA SER A 1 -8.54 -1.72 -27.01
C SER A 1 -9.39 -2.24 -25.87
N THR A 2 -8.82 -3.05 -24.96
CA THR A 2 -9.53 -3.36 -23.71
C THR A 2 -9.56 -2.09 -22.90
N ALA A 3 -10.73 -1.45 -22.80
CA ALA A 3 -10.90 -0.34 -21.87
C ALA A 3 -10.67 -0.92 -20.47
N GLY A 4 -9.53 -0.57 -19.85
CA GLY A 4 -9.19 -1.03 -18.51
C GLY A 4 -10.33 -0.69 -17.55
N ARG A 5 -10.83 -1.69 -16.83
CA ARG A 5 -11.94 -1.50 -15.90
C ARG A 5 -11.41 -0.68 -14.75
N ARG A 6 -12.02 0.48 -14.51
CA ARG A 6 -11.61 1.36 -13.42
C ARG A 6 -12.46 1.11 -12.18
N ILE A 7 -11.81 1.01 -11.04
CA ILE A 7 -12.46 0.81 -9.75
C ILE A 7 -12.09 1.94 -8.78
N LEU A 8 -13.08 2.39 -8.02
CA LEU A 8 -12.83 3.17 -6.83
C LEU A 8 -12.33 2.23 -5.73
N VAL A 9 -11.11 2.48 -5.24
CA VAL A 9 -10.53 1.77 -4.11
C VAL A 9 -10.51 2.66 -2.87
N SER A 10 -10.62 2.05 -1.70
CA SER A 10 -10.52 2.68 -0.39
C SER A 10 -9.40 2.00 0.38
N LEU A 11 -8.34 2.75 0.67
CA LEU A 11 -7.13 2.23 1.30
C LEU A 11 -6.93 2.92 2.66
N THR A 12 -7.03 2.14 3.72
CA THR A 12 -6.82 2.60 5.10
C THR A 12 -5.36 2.42 5.48
N VAL A 13 -4.68 3.50 5.83
CA VAL A 13 -3.33 3.43 6.40
C VAL A 13 -3.45 3.16 7.89
N ILE A 14 -2.80 2.09 8.35
CA ILE A 14 -2.81 1.73 9.77
C ILE A 14 -2.17 2.85 10.60
N GLY A 15 -2.84 3.27 11.67
CA GLY A 15 -2.38 4.37 12.55
C GLY A 15 -2.71 5.79 12.05
N SER A 16 -3.51 5.93 10.98
CA SER A 16 -3.94 7.23 10.43
C SER A 16 -5.44 7.47 10.65
N ALA A 17 -5.90 8.72 10.49
CA ALA A 17 -7.29 9.15 10.75
C ALA A 17 -8.39 8.64 9.79
N GLY A 18 -8.10 7.76 8.82
CA GLY A 18 -9.12 7.21 7.91
C GLY A 18 -8.58 6.73 6.54
N PRO A 19 -9.45 6.33 5.61
CA PRO A 19 -9.04 5.84 4.29
C PRO A 19 -8.69 6.97 3.31
N ILE A 20 -7.82 6.66 2.35
CA ILE A 20 -7.63 7.43 1.11
C ILE A 20 -8.43 6.73 0.02
N ARG A 21 -9.21 7.49 -0.74
CA ARG A 21 -10.05 6.97 -1.84
C ARG A 21 -9.60 7.54 -3.17
N PHE A 22 -9.38 6.66 -4.14
CA PHE A 22 -9.00 7.05 -5.50
C PHE A 22 -9.42 6.00 -6.51
N VAL A 23 -9.50 6.40 -7.77
CA VAL A 23 -9.79 5.51 -8.89
C VAL A 23 -8.49 4.93 -9.43
N VAL A 24 -8.48 3.63 -9.69
CA VAL A 24 -7.35 2.92 -10.30
C VAL A 24 -7.85 2.00 -11.41
N ASP A 25 -7.00 1.71 -12.39
CA ASP A 25 -7.24 0.66 -13.37
C ASP A 25 -7.07 -0.71 -12.71
N GLU A 26 -7.98 -1.66 -12.96
CA GLU A 26 -7.87 -3.03 -12.44
C GLU A 26 -6.58 -3.72 -12.89
N ASP A 27 -5.99 -3.31 -14.03
CA ASP A 27 -4.73 -3.84 -14.56
C ASP A 27 -3.47 -3.22 -13.92
N GLU A 28 -3.59 -2.21 -13.07
CA GLU A 28 -2.45 -1.63 -12.33
C GLU A 28 -1.91 -2.62 -11.29
N THR A 29 -0.60 -2.61 -11.10
CA THR A 29 0.04 -3.47 -10.11
C THR A 29 -0.24 -2.97 -8.69
N VAL A 30 -0.21 -3.89 -7.72
CA VAL A 30 -0.28 -3.55 -6.29
C VAL A 30 0.79 -2.52 -5.90
N SER A 31 2.01 -2.63 -6.42
CA SER A 31 3.08 -1.65 -6.18
C SER A 31 2.76 -0.24 -6.71
N ALA A 32 2.07 -0.13 -7.86
CA ALA A 32 1.62 1.15 -8.40
C ALA A 32 0.49 1.78 -7.56
N VAL A 33 -0.44 0.95 -7.06
CA VAL A 33 -1.49 1.36 -6.11
C VAL A 33 -0.88 1.92 -4.83
N ILE A 34 0.10 1.22 -4.23
CA ILE A 34 0.82 1.69 -3.03
C ILE A 34 1.48 3.05 -3.30
N ARG A 35 2.20 3.18 -4.43
CA ARG A 35 2.87 4.42 -4.80
C ARG A 35 1.89 5.60 -4.90
N THR A 36 0.74 5.37 -5.53
CA THR A 36 -0.33 6.37 -5.66
C THR A 36 -0.88 6.75 -4.30
N ALA A 37 -1.15 5.77 -3.43
CA ALA A 37 -1.63 6.00 -2.08
C ALA A 37 -0.65 6.85 -1.25
N LEU A 38 0.66 6.57 -1.30
CA LEU A 38 1.67 7.37 -0.59
C LEU A 38 1.72 8.83 -1.09
N LYS A 39 1.62 9.05 -2.41
CA LYS A 39 1.56 10.40 -2.99
C LYS A 39 0.33 11.16 -2.50
N LEU A 40 -0.84 10.51 -2.52
CA LEU A 40 -2.10 11.11 -2.06
C LEU A 40 -2.06 11.38 -0.54
N TYR A 41 -1.50 10.46 0.23
CA TYR A 41 -1.34 10.59 1.67
C TYR A 41 -0.54 11.84 2.04
N ALA A 42 0.61 12.04 1.38
CA ALA A 42 1.44 13.22 1.58
C ALA A 42 0.74 14.50 1.10
N ARG A 43 0.04 14.45 -0.04
CA ARG A 43 -0.71 15.59 -0.59
C ARG A 43 -1.85 16.04 0.35
N GLU A 44 -2.47 15.12 1.05
CA GLU A 44 -3.49 15.40 2.06
C GLU A 44 -2.90 15.89 3.41
N GLY A 45 -1.57 15.97 3.56
CA GLY A 45 -0.93 16.44 4.79
C GLY A 45 -1.16 15.51 5.99
N ARG A 46 -1.41 14.21 5.75
CA ARG A 46 -1.76 13.26 6.80
C ARG A 46 -0.55 12.89 7.68
N LEU A 47 -0.86 12.48 8.90
CA LEU A 47 0.09 11.99 9.89
C LEU A 47 -0.23 10.55 10.30
N PRO A 48 0.78 9.69 10.53
CA PRO A 48 2.23 10.00 10.53
C PRO A 48 2.85 10.14 9.13
N LEU A 49 3.99 10.84 9.02
CA LEU A 49 4.74 10.93 7.76
C LEU A 49 5.27 9.55 7.33
N LEU A 50 4.87 9.11 6.13
CA LEU A 50 5.14 7.76 5.65
C LEU A 50 6.46 7.63 4.87
N GLY A 51 6.83 8.67 4.11
CA GLY A 51 7.90 8.60 3.11
C GLY A 51 7.38 8.11 1.74
N THR A 52 8.30 7.86 0.80
CA THR A 52 7.99 7.53 -0.60
C THR A 52 8.45 6.15 -1.06
N ASP A 53 9.29 5.47 -0.27
CA ASP A 53 9.79 4.14 -0.62
C ASP A 53 8.74 3.06 -0.37
N ILE A 54 8.20 2.53 -1.47
CA ILE A 54 7.14 1.51 -1.48
C ILE A 54 7.57 0.19 -0.83
N ASN A 55 8.86 -0.12 -0.78
CA ASN A 55 9.35 -1.40 -0.25
C ASN A 55 9.14 -1.51 1.27
N ASN A 56 8.95 -0.37 1.94
CA ASN A 56 8.60 -0.29 3.36
C ASN A 56 7.12 -0.57 3.64
N PHE A 57 6.32 -0.92 2.63
CA PHE A 57 4.87 -1.09 2.79
C PHE A 57 4.38 -2.43 2.26
N MET A 58 3.25 -2.88 2.81
CA MET A 58 2.51 -4.08 2.41
C MET A 58 1.03 -3.72 2.29
N LEU A 59 0.36 -4.26 1.28
CA LEU A 59 -1.07 -4.06 1.06
C LEU A 59 -1.82 -5.35 1.39
N TYR A 60 -2.84 -5.25 2.22
CA TYR A 60 -3.65 -6.39 2.67
C TYR A 60 -5.09 -6.24 2.23
N CYS A 61 -5.72 -7.38 1.93
CA CYS A 61 -7.16 -7.50 1.79
C CYS A 61 -7.77 -7.86 3.16
N PRO A 62 -8.73 -7.07 3.71
CA PRO A 62 -9.32 -7.35 5.02
C PRO A 62 -10.05 -8.70 5.11
N VAL A 63 -10.50 -9.24 3.97
CA VAL A 63 -11.31 -10.47 3.90
C VAL A 63 -10.52 -11.71 3.49
N SER A 64 -9.30 -11.57 2.95
CA SER A 64 -8.53 -12.70 2.41
C SER A 64 -7.46 -13.27 3.35
N GLY A 65 -7.39 -12.80 4.61
CA GLY A 65 -6.51 -13.36 5.64
C GLY A 65 -5.27 -12.52 5.95
N SER A 66 -4.25 -13.16 6.54
CA SER A 66 -3.03 -12.53 7.09
C SER A 66 -1.91 -12.32 6.07
N GLU A 67 -2.10 -12.70 4.81
CA GLU A 67 -1.08 -12.57 3.77
C GLU A 67 -1.22 -11.26 2.99
N ALA A 68 -0.09 -10.62 2.69
CA ALA A 68 -0.08 -9.43 1.86
C ALA A 68 -0.22 -9.78 0.38
N LEU A 69 -0.86 -8.90 -0.36
CA LEU A 69 -0.94 -9.02 -1.82
C LEU A 69 0.45 -8.93 -2.44
N ASN A 70 0.69 -9.74 -3.48
CA ASN A 70 1.94 -9.72 -4.22
C ASN A 70 2.11 -8.36 -4.93
N PRO A 71 3.25 -7.64 -4.78
CA PRO A 71 3.48 -6.34 -5.40
C PRO A 71 3.37 -6.29 -6.93
N TRP A 72 3.50 -7.44 -7.59
CA TRP A 72 3.47 -7.60 -9.04
C TRP A 72 2.10 -8.01 -9.59
N ASP A 73 1.18 -8.45 -8.72
CA ASP A 73 -0.16 -8.80 -9.13
C ASP A 73 -0.96 -7.54 -9.50
N LYS A 74 -1.92 -7.74 -10.41
CA LYS A 74 -2.92 -6.73 -10.76
C LYS A 74 -3.89 -6.55 -9.60
N ILE A 75 -4.22 -5.30 -9.28
CA ILE A 75 -5.11 -4.99 -8.16
C ILE A 75 -6.51 -5.58 -8.34
N GLY A 76 -6.99 -5.68 -9.59
CA GLY A 76 -8.28 -6.29 -9.92
C GLY A 76 -8.40 -7.76 -9.50
N TYR A 77 -7.29 -8.49 -9.42
CA TYR A 77 -7.30 -9.91 -9.01
C TYR A 77 -7.72 -10.10 -7.56
N ALA A 78 -7.57 -9.09 -6.71
CA ALA A 78 -8.03 -9.15 -5.33
C ALA A 78 -9.56 -9.24 -5.21
N GLY A 79 -10.31 -8.84 -6.24
CA GLY A 79 -11.79 -8.93 -6.25
C GLY A 79 -12.50 -8.04 -5.21
N VAL A 80 -11.75 -7.17 -4.52
CA VAL A 80 -12.25 -6.28 -3.47
C VAL A 80 -11.89 -4.83 -3.74
N ARG A 81 -12.52 -3.92 -3.00
CA ARG A 81 -12.30 -2.47 -3.12
C ARG A 81 -11.73 -1.81 -1.87
N ASN A 82 -11.65 -2.55 -0.76
CA ASN A 82 -11.15 -2.05 0.52
C ASN A 82 -9.82 -2.73 0.83
N PHE A 83 -8.81 -1.95 1.17
CA PHE A 83 -7.46 -2.43 1.46
C PHE A 83 -6.90 -1.78 2.72
N MET A 84 -5.96 -2.48 3.36
CA MET A 84 -5.17 -1.95 4.47
C MET A 84 -3.73 -1.78 4.02
N LEU A 85 -3.18 -0.57 4.17
CA LEU A 85 -1.76 -0.30 3.92
C LEU A 85 -1.00 -0.30 5.24
N PHE A 86 -0.07 -1.22 5.34
CA PHE A 86 0.75 -1.42 6.51
C PHE A 86 2.18 -0.97 6.23
N LYS A 87 2.76 -0.19 7.15
CA LYS A 87 4.20 0.14 7.12
C LYS A 87 4.96 -0.96 7.86
N LYS A 88 5.89 -1.60 7.17
CA LYS A 88 6.78 -2.62 7.75
C LYS A 88 7.54 -2.00 8.93
N PRO A 89 7.72 -2.74 10.05
CA PRO A 89 8.66 -2.34 11.08
C PRO A 89 10.04 -2.17 10.44
N ARG A 90 10.78 -1.12 10.79
CA ARG A 90 12.19 -1.06 10.46
C ARG A 90 12.88 -2.16 11.24
N THR A 91 13.42 -3.15 10.54
CA THR A 91 14.42 -4.03 11.14
C THR A 91 15.65 -3.16 11.30
N GLU A 92 15.86 -2.61 12.50
CA GLU A 92 17.16 -2.05 12.84
C GLU A 92 18.14 -3.21 12.77
N ILE A 93 18.90 -3.30 11.68
CA ILE A 93 20.16 -4.02 11.70
C ILE A 93 21.00 -3.19 12.67
N ASN A 94 20.95 -3.53 13.95
CA ASN A 94 22.03 -3.21 14.84
C ASN A 94 23.26 -3.78 14.16
N SER A 95 24.04 -2.89 13.54
CA SER A 95 25.38 -3.18 13.09
C SER A 95 26.08 -3.75 14.32
N ILE A 96 26.18 -5.08 14.39
CA ILE A 96 27.18 -5.75 15.21
C ILE A 96 28.49 -5.42 14.48
N VAL A 97 28.93 -4.17 14.65
CA VAL A 97 30.30 -3.79 14.41
C VAL A 97 31.07 -4.54 15.47
N GLY A 98 31.89 -5.48 15.00
CA GLY A 98 32.91 -6.07 15.83
C GLY A 98 33.82 -4.98 16.38
N GLU A 99 33.83 -4.89 17.70
CA GLU A 99 34.85 -4.28 18.55
C GLU A 99 34.75 -5.13 19.83
N LYS A 100 35.70 -5.99 20.20
CA LYS A 100 37.16 -6.00 20.04
C LYS A 100 37.67 -7.45 20.06
#